data_AF-A0A5N5X1W6-F1
#
_entry.id   AF-A0A5N5X1W6-F1
#
_cell.length_a   1.000
_cell.length_b   1.000
_cell.length_c   1.000
_cell.angle_alpha   90.00
_cell.angle_beta   90.00
_cell.angle_gamma   90.00
#
_symmetry.space_group_name_H-M   'P 1'
#
loop_
_entity.id
_entity.type
_entity.pdbx_description
1 polymer ?
#
loop_
_entity_poly.entity_id
_entity_poly.type
_entity_poly.pdbx_seq_one_letter_code
_entity_poly.pdbx_strand_id
1 'polypeptide(L)'
;MHLARLNSEKRKSSSMRYVKFDTTVISELEQSLKSWHHVSLTTAFGGEECMQQDRDNMHCSEAWRNGLLLYIYRVFRWEPGTSIPMRILYYARAVVDHVVACREASMVSRQDLLPLFFAGCELTDRSTRERIVKFCSIWDERTRYHVFNSAIPLLEEVWAEQETKGFENVWWGQVVDKQHTSEFQCPLPMRLCFG
;
A
#
# COMPACT_ATOMS: atom_id res chain seq x y z
N MET A 1 -11.83 1.37 -0.41
CA MET A 1 -12.88 2.35 -0.81
C MET A 1 -13.18 3.39 0.27
N HIS A 2 -13.41 3.04 1.53
CA HIS A 2 -13.77 4.03 2.56
C HIS A 2 -12.66 5.06 2.86
N LEU A 3 -11.42 4.62 3.09
CA LEU A 3 -10.28 5.53 3.34
C LEU A 3 -9.97 6.48 2.17
N ALA A 4 -10.09 5.99 0.94
CA ALA A 4 -9.96 6.81 -0.27
C ALA A 4 -11.01 7.93 -0.32
N ARG A 5 -12.29 7.60 -0.04
CA ARG A 5 -13.34 8.60 0.08
C ARG A 5 -13.04 9.64 1.17
N LEU A 6 -12.57 9.20 2.34
CA LEU A 6 -12.18 10.11 3.43
C LEU A 6 -11.01 11.01 3.05
N ASN A 7 -10.05 10.51 2.26
CA ASN A 7 -8.95 11.32 1.71
C ASN A 7 -9.50 12.41 0.76
N SER A 8 -10.42 12.06 -0.15
CA SER A 8 -11.09 13.03 -1.02
C SER A 8 -11.84 14.10 -0.22
N GLU A 9 -12.55 13.72 0.84
CA GLU A 9 -13.24 14.64 1.74
C GLU A 9 -12.26 15.55 2.50
N LYS A 10 -11.14 15.01 3.00
CA LYS A 10 -10.06 15.79 3.62
C LYS A 10 -9.52 16.84 2.64
N ARG A 11 -9.16 16.44 1.41
CA ARG A 11 -8.65 17.37 0.38
C ARG A 11 -9.62 18.51 0.08
N LYS A 12 -10.93 18.21 -0.02
CA LYS A 12 -11.98 19.23 -0.22
C LYS A 12 -12.11 20.16 0.98
N SER A 13 -12.05 19.64 2.20
CA SER A 13 -12.12 20.48 3.40
C SER A 13 -10.91 21.41 3.52
N SER A 14 -9.70 20.95 3.15
CA SER A 14 -8.48 21.75 3.20
C SER A 14 -8.50 22.96 2.26
N SER A 15 -9.30 22.93 1.18
CA SER A 15 -9.50 24.11 0.32
C SER A 15 -10.57 25.08 0.84
N MET A 16 -11.35 24.68 1.84
CA MET A 16 -12.42 25.49 2.44
C MET A 16 -11.96 26.13 3.75
N ARG A 17 -11.89 27.46 3.78
CA ARG A 17 -11.30 28.24 4.89
C ARG A 17 -11.94 28.02 6.28
N TYR A 18 -13.18 27.55 6.35
CA TYR A 18 -13.97 27.42 7.59
C TYR A 18 -14.44 25.99 7.89
N VAL A 19 -14.04 24.98 7.10
CA VAL A 19 -14.45 23.59 7.30
C VAL A 19 -13.25 22.79 7.81
N LYS A 20 -13.41 22.11 8.95
CA LYS A 20 -12.40 21.17 9.45
C LYS A 20 -12.85 19.74 9.13
N PHE A 21 -11.93 18.94 8.62
CA PHE A 21 -12.14 17.50 8.46
C PHE A 21 -12.30 16.83 9.82
N ASP A 22 -13.34 16.02 9.99
CA ASP A 22 -13.53 15.22 11.19
C ASP A 22 -12.59 14.00 11.17
N THR A 23 -11.64 13.99 12.09
CA THR A 23 -10.64 12.92 12.22
C THR A 23 -11.09 11.78 13.13
N THR A 24 -12.30 11.85 13.70
CA THR A 24 -12.84 10.83 14.62
C THR A 24 -12.94 9.48 13.94
N VAL A 25 -13.53 9.43 12.74
CA VAL A 25 -13.68 8.20 11.94
C VAL A 25 -12.32 7.56 11.61
N ILE A 26 -11.31 8.38 11.31
CA ILE A 26 -9.94 7.87 11.04
C ILE A 26 -9.33 7.25 12.29
N SER A 27 -9.58 7.85 13.46
CA SER A 27 -9.07 7.36 14.73
C SER A 27 -9.73 6.05 15.14
N GLU A 28 -11.03 5.90 14.90
CA GLU A 28 -11.77 4.64 15.10
C GLU A 28 -11.27 3.53 14.17
N LEU A 29 -11.09 3.82 12.88
CA LEU A 29 -10.55 2.86 11.90
C LEU A 29 -9.14 2.41 12.29
N GLU A 30 -8.28 3.36 12.68
CA GLU A 30 -6.93 3.02 13.16
C GLU A 30 -6.99 2.10 14.38
N GLN A 31 -7.84 2.40 15.36
CA GLN A 31 -7.95 1.59 16.56
C GLN A 31 -8.50 0.18 16.24
N SER A 32 -9.49 0.10 15.36
CA SER A 32 -10.02 -1.17 14.86
C SER A 32 -8.91 -2.00 14.20
N LEU A 33 -8.15 -1.42 13.28
CA LEU A 33 -7.02 -2.08 12.63
C LEU A 33 -5.94 -2.49 13.63
N LYS A 34 -5.66 -1.68 14.65
CA LYS A 34 -4.69 -2.02 15.71
C LYS A 34 -5.16 -3.16 16.61
N SER A 35 -6.45 -3.28 16.85
CA SER A 35 -7.03 -4.34 17.70
C SER A 35 -7.29 -5.67 16.97
N TRP A 36 -7.36 -5.63 15.64
CA TRP A 36 -7.57 -6.82 14.83
C TRP A 36 -6.44 -7.85 14.99
N HIS A 37 -6.77 -9.11 14.84
CA HIS A 37 -5.82 -10.22 14.76
C HIS A 37 -6.46 -11.36 13.96
N HIS A 38 -5.63 -12.15 13.26
CA HIS A 38 -6.09 -13.33 12.55
C HIS A 38 -6.60 -14.39 13.52
N VAL A 39 -7.71 -15.03 13.17
CA VAL A 39 -8.28 -16.16 13.92
C VAL A 39 -8.41 -17.34 12.97
N SER A 40 -7.60 -18.38 13.19
CA SER A 40 -7.64 -19.60 12.40
C SER A 40 -8.98 -20.31 12.57
N LEU A 41 -9.58 -20.71 11.45
CA LEU A 41 -10.80 -21.53 11.45
C LEU A 41 -10.47 -22.97 11.85
N THR A 42 -11.45 -23.71 12.39
CA THR A 42 -11.28 -25.13 12.75
C THR A 42 -10.80 -25.98 11.56
N THR A 43 -11.20 -25.61 10.34
CA THR A 43 -10.77 -26.27 9.09
C THR A 43 -9.27 -26.15 8.82
N ALA A 44 -8.58 -25.15 9.40
CA ALA A 44 -7.14 -25.00 9.26
C ALA A 44 -6.38 -26.21 9.85
N PHE A 45 -6.95 -26.91 10.82
CA PHE A 45 -6.35 -28.08 11.46
C PHE A 45 -6.69 -29.40 10.77
N GLY A 46 -7.26 -29.35 9.56
CA GLY A 46 -7.63 -30.53 8.76
C GLY A 46 -6.46 -31.24 8.08
N GLY A 47 -5.25 -30.68 8.13
CA GLY A 47 -4.03 -31.24 7.52
C GLY A 47 -2.99 -30.16 7.20
N GLU A 48 -1.78 -30.58 6.81
CA GLU A 48 -0.65 -29.68 6.55
C GLU A 48 -0.96 -28.59 5.51
N GLU A 49 -1.57 -28.96 4.37
CA GLU A 49 -1.94 -27.99 3.34
C GLU A 49 -3.01 -27.00 3.83
N CYS A 50 -3.95 -27.44 4.66
CA CYS A 50 -4.96 -26.55 5.26
C CYS A 50 -4.31 -25.54 6.22
N MET A 51 -3.34 -26.00 7.03
CA MET A 51 -2.59 -25.13 7.92
C MET A 51 -1.76 -24.11 7.13
N GLN A 52 -1.16 -24.56 6.03
CA GLN A 52 -0.35 -23.70 5.19
C GLN A 52 -1.20 -22.66 4.45
N GLN A 53 -2.39 -23.03 3.96
CA GLN A 53 -3.32 -22.08 3.35
C GLN A 53 -3.84 -21.05 4.36
N ASP A 54 -4.13 -21.45 5.61
CA ASP A 54 -4.52 -20.53 6.68
C ASP A 54 -3.40 -19.52 6.99
N ARG A 55 -2.13 -19.98 7.00
CA ARG A 55 -0.97 -19.10 7.14
C ARG A 55 -0.84 -18.10 5.99
N ASP A 56 -0.99 -18.54 4.75
CA ASP A 56 -0.94 -17.63 3.59
C ASP A 56 -2.05 -16.56 3.71
N ASN A 57 -3.26 -16.94 4.16
CA ASN A 57 -4.36 -16.01 4.39
C ASN A 57 -4.07 -15.02 5.52
N MET A 58 -3.46 -15.49 6.61
CA MET A 58 -3.02 -14.66 7.73
C MET A 58 -2.00 -13.62 7.28
N HIS A 59 -0.96 -14.05 6.55
CA HIS A 59 0.08 -13.16 6.04
C HIS A 59 -0.49 -12.11 5.07
N CYS A 60 -1.37 -12.50 4.13
CA CYS A 60 -2.07 -11.56 3.27
C CYS A 60 -2.90 -10.54 4.08
N SER A 61 -3.65 -11.01 5.08
CA SER A 61 -4.48 -10.13 5.92
C SER A 61 -3.63 -9.15 6.74
N GLU A 62 -2.50 -9.59 7.28
CA GLU A 62 -1.54 -8.73 7.98
C GLU A 62 -0.85 -7.75 7.02
N ALA A 63 -0.50 -8.16 5.79
CA ALA A 63 0.01 -7.23 4.78
C ALA A 63 -0.99 -6.11 4.49
N TRP A 64 -2.27 -6.45 4.32
CA TRP A 64 -3.33 -5.44 4.16
C TRP A 64 -3.49 -4.56 5.39
N ARG A 65 -3.57 -5.13 6.59
CA ARG A 65 -3.70 -4.38 7.83
C ARG A 65 -2.57 -3.35 7.98
N ASN A 66 -1.32 -3.77 7.79
CA ASN A 66 -0.16 -2.90 7.91
C ASN A 66 -0.13 -1.86 6.77
N GLY A 67 -0.51 -2.23 5.55
CA GLY A 67 -0.64 -1.29 4.42
C GLY A 67 -1.70 -0.22 4.64
N LEU A 68 -2.84 -0.56 5.25
CA LEU A 68 -3.89 0.41 5.60
C LEU A 68 -3.45 1.33 6.74
N LEU A 69 -2.75 0.80 7.75
CA LEU A 69 -2.16 1.62 8.80
C LEU A 69 -1.11 2.58 8.24
N LEU A 70 -0.23 2.10 7.36
CA LEU A 70 0.71 2.94 6.61
C LEU A 70 -0.02 4.06 5.88
N TYR A 71 -1.07 3.76 5.11
CA TYR A 71 -1.88 4.76 4.42
C TYR A 71 -2.46 5.79 5.39
N ILE A 72 -3.03 5.35 6.52
CA ILE A 72 -3.58 6.25 7.54
C ILE A 72 -2.52 7.23 8.04
N TYR A 73 -1.34 6.72 8.42
CA TYR A 73 -0.27 7.57 8.94
C TYR A 73 0.28 8.51 7.87
N ARG A 74 0.45 8.04 6.65
CA ARG A 74 1.05 8.82 5.56
C ARG A 74 0.12 9.91 5.03
N VAL A 75 -1.18 9.61 4.90
CA VAL A 75 -2.16 10.51 4.28
C VAL A 75 -2.86 11.41 5.29
N PHE A 76 -3.17 10.89 6.49
CA PHE A 76 -3.95 11.63 7.46
C PHE A 76 -3.11 12.29 8.55
N ARG A 77 -1.93 11.73 8.89
CA ARG A 77 -1.15 12.12 10.09
C ARG A 77 0.27 12.63 9.82
N TRP A 78 0.63 12.81 8.55
CA TRP A 78 1.92 13.34 8.15
C TRP A 78 1.74 14.50 7.17
N GLU A 79 2.70 15.43 7.20
CA GLU A 79 2.73 16.62 6.35
C GLU A 79 4.08 16.72 5.61
N PRO A 80 4.09 17.07 4.31
CA PRO A 80 5.31 17.27 3.54
C PRO A 80 6.30 18.23 4.20
N GLY A 81 7.59 17.89 4.16
CA GLY A 81 8.67 18.66 4.78
C GLY A 81 8.88 18.35 6.27
N THR A 82 8.06 17.50 6.88
CA THR A 82 8.26 17.02 8.24
C THR A 82 8.95 15.65 8.25
N SER A 83 9.70 15.36 9.31
CA SER A 83 10.39 14.07 9.48
C SER A 83 9.40 12.89 9.36
N ILE A 84 9.76 11.86 8.61
CA ILE A 84 8.91 10.68 8.45
C ILE A 84 8.78 9.93 9.79
N PRO A 85 7.55 9.75 10.33
CA PRO A 85 7.36 9.01 11.56
C PRO A 85 7.84 7.55 11.43
N MET A 86 8.63 7.08 12.39
CA MET A 86 9.17 5.70 12.38
C MET A 86 8.09 4.61 12.26
N ARG A 87 6.84 4.90 12.67
CA ARG A 87 5.71 3.97 12.48
C ARG A 87 5.43 3.68 11.01
N ILE A 88 5.61 4.65 10.12
CA ILE A 88 5.41 4.46 8.67
C ILE A 88 6.41 3.42 8.14
N LEU A 89 7.68 3.58 8.49
CA LEU A 89 8.73 2.63 8.09
C LEU A 89 8.54 1.25 8.73
N TYR A 90 8.08 1.20 9.98
CA TYR A 90 7.72 -0.05 10.66
C TYR A 90 6.62 -0.80 9.89
N TYR A 91 5.51 -0.14 9.56
CA TYR A 91 4.42 -0.76 8.82
C TYR A 91 4.85 -1.17 7.41
N ALA A 92 5.65 -0.35 6.72
CA ALA A 92 6.18 -0.69 5.41
C ALA A 92 7.05 -1.97 5.44
N ARG A 93 7.94 -2.11 6.43
CA ARG A 93 8.74 -3.34 6.60
C ARG A 93 7.86 -4.55 6.90
N ALA A 94 6.90 -4.39 7.82
CA ALA A 94 5.98 -5.47 8.17
C ALA A 94 5.20 -5.97 6.94
N VAL A 95 4.72 -5.06 6.08
CA VAL A 95 4.08 -5.46 4.82
C VAL A 95 4.98 -6.36 3.99
N VAL A 96 6.23 -5.95 3.74
CA VAL A 96 7.16 -6.74 2.91
C VAL A 96 7.43 -8.09 3.55
N ASP A 97 7.64 -8.15 4.86
CA ASP A 97 7.89 -9.40 5.58
C ASP A 97 6.70 -10.37 5.47
N HIS A 98 5.47 -9.86 5.59
CA HIS A 98 4.27 -10.69 5.42
C HIS A 98 4.09 -11.16 3.97
N VAL A 99 4.32 -10.29 2.97
CA VAL A 99 4.21 -10.69 1.56
C VAL A 99 5.25 -11.74 1.18
N VAL A 100 6.48 -11.62 1.67
CA VAL A 100 7.56 -12.60 1.42
C VAL A 100 7.29 -13.93 2.14
N ALA A 101 6.60 -13.91 3.27
CA ALA A 101 6.26 -15.12 4.02
C ALA A 101 5.12 -15.94 3.35
N CYS A 102 4.30 -15.33 2.48
CA CYS A 102 3.34 -16.05 1.66
C CYS A 102 4.06 -16.93 0.63
N ARG A 103 3.56 -18.15 0.40
CA ARG A 103 4.09 -19.00 -0.68
C ARG A 103 3.90 -18.33 -2.05
N GLU A 104 4.94 -18.35 -2.88
CA GLU A 104 4.86 -17.83 -4.26
C GLU A 104 3.74 -18.50 -5.08
N ALA A 105 3.49 -19.79 -4.85
CA ALA A 105 2.41 -20.53 -5.53
C ALA A 105 1.00 -20.10 -5.10
N SER A 106 0.85 -19.42 -3.97
CA SER A 106 -0.45 -19.08 -3.40
C SER A 106 -1.12 -17.94 -4.16
N MET A 107 -2.34 -18.16 -4.65
CA MET A 107 -3.10 -17.12 -5.37
C MET A 107 -3.54 -15.96 -4.48
N VAL A 108 -3.46 -16.13 -3.15
CA VAL A 108 -3.82 -15.08 -2.19
C VAL A 108 -2.83 -13.92 -2.22
N SER A 109 -1.53 -14.18 -2.41
CA SER A 109 -0.51 -13.13 -2.38
C SER A 109 -0.65 -12.15 -3.54
N ARG A 110 -1.32 -12.53 -4.64
CA ARG A 110 -1.75 -11.59 -5.69
C ARG A 110 -2.54 -10.39 -5.12
N GLN A 111 -3.27 -10.55 -4.03
CA GLN A 111 -4.03 -9.46 -3.43
C GLN A 111 -3.13 -8.42 -2.74
N ASP A 112 -1.86 -8.73 -2.51
CA ASP A 112 -0.95 -7.87 -1.74
C ASP A 112 -0.27 -6.78 -2.59
N LEU A 113 -0.59 -6.67 -3.88
CA LEU A 113 -0.01 -5.63 -4.75
C LEU A 113 -0.13 -4.23 -4.15
N LEU A 114 -1.33 -3.89 -3.65
CA LEU A 114 -1.57 -2.56 -3.11
C LEU A 114 -0.78 -2.28 -1.81
N PRO A 115 -0.90 -3.09 -0.75
CA PRO A 115 -0.08 -2.86 0.44
C PRO A 115 1.42 -2.87 0.10
N LEU A 116 1.87 -3.75 -0.79
CA LEU A 116 3.27 -3.80 -1.22
C LEU A 116 3.71 -2.54 -1.97
N PHE A 117 2.86 -1.97 -2.82
CA PHE A 117 3.11 -0.69 -3.47
C PHE A 117 3.30 0.42 -2.44
N PHE A 118 2.41 0.52 -1.45
CA PHE A 118 2.57 1.51 -0.36
C PHE A 118 3.88 1.33 0.38
N ALA A 119 4.26 0.09 0.72
CA ALA A 119 5.54 -0.19 1.36
C ALA A 119 6.73 0.18 0.47
N GLY A 120 6.65 -0.11 -0.82
CA GLY A 120 7.68 0.23 -1.81
C GLY A 120 7.91 1.72 -1.97
N CYS A 121 6.89 2.55 -1.76
CA CYS A 121 7.05 4.00 -1.73
C CYS A 121 7.80 4.51 -0.49
N GLU A 122 7.81 3.76 0.62
CA GLU A 122 8.41 4.21 1.88
C GLU A 122 9.81 3.60 2.15
N LEU A 123 10.13 2.45 1.54
CA LEU A 123 11.40 1.76 1.76
C LEU A 123 12.46 2.21 0.75
N THR A 124 13.63 2.56 1.27
CA THR A 124 14.75 3.10 0.48
C THR A 124 15.87 2.09 0.25
N ASP A 125 15.83 0.94 0.92
CA ASP A 125 16.87 -0.07 0.78
C ASP A 125 16.73 -0.81 -0.56
N ARG A 126 17.87 -0.92 -1.26
CA ARG A 126 17.93 -1.48 -2.61
C ARG A 126 17.45 -2.94 -2.66
N SER A 127 17.82 -3.75 -1.68
CA SER A 127 17.43 -5.17 -1.66
C SER A 127 15.92 -5.36 -1.54
N THR A 128 15.23 -4.52 -0.77
CA THR A 128 13.76 -4.58 -0.70
C THR A 128 13.11 -4.08 -1.97
N ARG A 129 13.63 -3.00 -2.58
CA ARG A 129 13.13 -2.53 -3.88
C ARG A 129 13.25 -3.61 -4.95
N GLU A 130 14.38 -4.30 -5.04
CA GLU A 130 14.60 -5.43 -5.95
C GLU A 130 13.61 -6.58 -5.69
N ARG A 131 13.30 -6.89 -4.42
CA ARG A 131 12.28 -7.88 -4.05
C ARG A 131 10.88 -7.49 -4.49
N ILE A 132 10.51 -6.22 -4.33
CA ILE A 132 9.19 -5.70 -4.73
C ILE A 132 9.04 -5.76 -6.25
N VAL A 133 10.06 -5.33 -6.99
CA VAL A 133 10.08 -5.43 -8.47
C VAL A 133 9.94 -6.88 -8.90
N LYS A 134 10.74 -7.79 -8.31
CA LYS A 134 10.66 -9.23 -8.61
C LYS A 134 9.26 -9.79 -8.37
N PHE A 135 8.62 -9.43 -7.26
CA PHE A 135 7.26 -9.84 -6.94
C PHE A 135 6.27 -9.37 -8.03
N CYS A 136 6.34 -8.10 -8.43
CA CYS A 136 5.49 -7.55 -9.49
C CYS A 136 5.71 -8.27 -10.81
N SER A 137 6.96 -8.51 -11.22
CA SER A 137 7.27 -9.23 -12.46
C SER A 137 6.72 -10.65 -12.47
N ILE A 138 6.89 -11.42 -11.38
CA ILE A 138 6.37 -12.79 -11.26
C ILE A 138 4.85 -12.80 -11.43
N TRP A 139 4.14 -11.88 -10.78
CA TRP A 139 2.68 -11.85 -10.82
C TRP A 139 2.12 -11.34 -12.15
N ASP A 140 2.82 -10.42 -12.82
CA ASP A 140 2.48 -10.00 -14.18
C ASP A 140 2.57 -11.18 -15.16
N GLU A 141 3.70 -11.88 -15.16
CA GLU A 141 3.92 -13.06 -16.02
C GLU A 141 2.87 -14.14 -15.77
N ARG A 142 2.55 -14.40 -14.50
CA ARG A 142 1.65 -15.48 -14.10
C ARG A 142 0.18 -15.18 -14.39
N THR A 143 -0.26 -13.93 -14.23
CA THR A 143 -1.69 -13.59 -14.31
C THR A 143 -2.08 -12.85 -15.58
N ARG A 144 -1.11 -12.30 -16.30
CA ARG A 144 -1.31 -11.38 -17.43
C ARG A 144 -2.18 -10.17 -17.06
N TYR A 145 -2.32 -9.87 -15.77
CA TYR A 145 -2.92 -8.63 -15.31
C TYR A 145 -1.84 -7.57 -15.26
N HIS A 146 -1.86 -6.69 -16.26
CA HIS A 146 -0.86 -5.65 -16.44
C HIS A 146 -0.68 -4.69 -15.25
N VAL A 147 -1.64 -4.65 -14.32
CA VAL A 147 -1.59 -3.82 -13.10
C VAL A 147 -0.31 -4.04 -12.29
N PHE A 148 0.24 -5.27 -12.29
CA PHE A 148 1.51 -5.56 -11.61
C PHE A 148 2.70 -4.92 -12.33
N ASN A 149 2.77 -5.04 -13.65
CA ASN A 149 3.81 -4.39 -14.44
C ASN A 149 3.68 -2.86 -14.37
N SER A 150 2.46 -2.33 -14.36
CA SER A 150 2.18 -0.89 -14.21
C SER A 150 2.66 -0.30 -12.88
N ALA A 151 2.78 -1.11 -11.82
CA ALA A 151 3.23 -0.64 -10.52
C ALA A 151 4.74 -0.34 -10.49
N ILE A 152 5.55 -1.05 -11.30
CA ILE A 152 7.01 -0.89 -11.36
C ILE A 152 7.42 0.53 -11.79
N PRO A 153 6.99 1.06 -12.97
CA PRO A 153 7.40 2.40 -13.39
C PRO A 153 6.92 3.50 -12.44
N LEU A 154 5.76 3.31 -11.78
CA LEU A 154 5.28 4.24 -10.75
C LEU A 154 6.16 4.24 -9.50
N LEU A 155 6.62 3.07 -9.05
CA LEU A 155 7.58 2.97 -7.95
C LEU A 155 8.90 3.64 -8.32
N GLU A 156 9.42 3.39 -9.51
CA GLU A 156 10.64 4.00 -10.02
C GLU A 156 10.56 5.52 -10.07
N GLU A 157 9.42 6.08 -10.50
CA GLU A 157 9.21 7.53 -10.50
C GLU A 157 9.16 8.11 -9.08
N VAL A 158 8.47 7.44 -8.15
CA VAL A 158 8.47 7.85 -6.73
C VAL A 158 9.89 7.86 -6.19
N TRP A 159 10.68 6.84 -6.48
CA TRP A 159 12.07 6.73 -6.04
C TRP A 159 12.96 7.83 -6.62
N ALA A 160 12.79 8.15 -7.91
CA ALA A 160 13.53 9.22 -8.57
C ALA A 160 13.14 10.62 -8.03
N GLU A 161 11.85 10.86 -7.78
CA GLU A 161 11.39 12.10 -7.14
C GLU A 161 11.97 12.22 -5.72
N GLN A 162 12.02 11.14 -4.95
CA GLN A 162 12.60 11.11 -3.60
C GLN A 162 14.10 11.39 -3.59
N GLU A 163 14.85 10.83 -4.55
CA GLU A 163 16.27 11.09 -4.70
C GLU A 163 16.55 12.57 -5.04
N THR A 164 15.69 13.17 -5.88
CA THR A 164 15.84 14.56 -6.32
C THR A 164 15.43 15.58 -5.25
N LYS A 165 14.30 15.33 -4.56
CA LYS A 165 13.67 16.33 -3.67
C LYS A 165 13.89 16.05 -2.19
N GLY A 166 14.42 14.88 -1.83
CA GLY A 166 14.49 14.39 -0.46
C GLY A 166 13.24 13.59 -0.08
N PHE A 167 13.46 12.54 0.72
CA PHE A 167 12.43 11.56 1.09
C PHE A 167 11.25 12.20 1.84
N GLU A 168 11.53 13.12 2.76
CA GLU A 168 10.56 13.89 3.53
C GLU A 168 9.76 14.92 2.71
N ASN A 169 10.17 15.20 1.47
CA ASN A 169 9.50 16.20 0.64
C ASN A 169 8.56 15.60 -0.41
N VAL A 170 8.56 14.27 -0.56
CA VAL A 170 7.76 13.58 -1.58
C VAL A 170 6.60 12.83 -0.95
N TRP A 171 5.38 13.21 -1.35
CA TRP A 171 4.19 12.40 -1.14
C TRP A 171 3.89 11.61 -2.42
N TRP A 172 3.98 10.28 -2.35
CA TRP A 172 3.76 9.40 -3.51
C TRP A 172 2.36 9.56 -4.13
N GLY A 173 1.35 9.99 -3.37
CA GLY A 173 0.02 10.28 -3.92
C GLY A 173 0.04 11.40 -4.97
N GLN A 174 0.93 12.39 -4.84
CA GLN A 174 1.09 13.43 -5.86
C GLN A 174 1.75 12.91 -7.12
N VAL A 175 2.68 11.96 -6.99
CA VAL A 175 3.36 11.33 -8.14
C VAL A 175 2.36 10.51 -8.93
N VAL A 176 1.57 9.68 -8.22
CA VAL A 176 0.50 8.88 -8.84
C VAL A 176 -0.57 9.75 -9.50
N ASP A 177 -1.03 10.82 -8.83
CA ASP A 177 -2.02 11.77 -9.39
C ASP A 177 -1.52 12.45 -10.68
N LYS A 178 -0.21 12.77 -10.78
CA LYS A 178 0.38 13.39 -11.98
C LYS A 178 0.34 12.46 -13.17
N GLN A 179 0.69 11.18 -12.99
CA GLN A 179 0.67 10.18 -14.06
C GLN A 179 -0.72 10.04 -14.67
N HIS A 180 -1.76 10.05 -13.85
CA HIS A 180 -3.15 10.07 -14.34
C HIS A 180 -3.51 11.33 -15.13
N THR A 181 -2.86 12.46 -14.86
CA THR A 181 -3.13 13.72 -15.58
C THR A 181 -2.38 13.77 -16.92
N SER A 182 -1.19 13.18 -17.01
CA SER A 182 -0.42 13.06 -18.27
C SER A 182 -0.96 11.98 -19.21
N GLU A 183 -1.56 10.91 -18.67
CA GLU A 183 -2.14 9.79 -19.46
C GLU A 183 -3.42 10.13 -20.23
N PHE A 184 -4.03 11.31 -20.03
CA PHE A 184 -5.17 11.78 -20.85
C PHE A 184 -4.83 12.02 -22.34
N GLN A 185 -3.59 11.75 -22.76
CA GLN A 185 -3.16 11.75 -24.17
C GLN A 185 -3.05 10.34 -24.80
N CYS A 186 -3.32 9.25 -24.06
CA CYS A 186 -3.23 7.87 -24.57
C CYS A 186 -4.61 7.15 -24.49
N PRO A 187 -5.03 6.31 -25.47
CA PRO A 187 -6.43 5.87 -25.62
C PRO A 187 -6.93 4.86 -24.58
N LEU A 188 -6.08 4.39 -23.66
CA LEU A 188 -6.44 3.42 -22.63
C LEU A 188 -5.95 3.92 -21.27
N PRO A 189 -6.82 4.51 -20.44
CA PRO A 189 -6.41 5.07 -19.15
C PRO A 189 -6.03 3.95 -18.19
N MET A 190 -4.80 3.95 -17.68
CA MET A 190 -4.40 3.10 -16.56
C MET A 190 -5.01 3.68 -15.29
N ARG A 191 -6.15 3.13 -14.87
CA ARG A 191 -6.85 3.57 -13.66
C ARG A 191 -6.37 2.78 -12.44
N LEU A 192 -5.24 3.17 -11.87
CA LEU A 192 -4.94 2.85 -10.46
C LEU A 192 -5.75 3.82 -9.59
N CYS A 193 -7.03 3.51 -9.40
CA CYS A 193 -7.91 4.30 -8.53
C CYS A 193 -7.53 4.11 -7.06
N PHE A 194 -6.53 4.86 -6.59
CA PHE A 194 -6.34 5.13 -5.17
C PHE A 194 -7.08 6.43 -4.87
N GLY A 195 -8.39 6.33 -4.61
CA GLY A 195 -9.28 7.51 -4.59
C GLY A 195 -8.99 8.59 -3.54
#